data_AF-A0A3C0AAW3-F1
#
_entry.id   AF-A0A3C0AAW3-F1
#
_cell.length_a   1.000
_cell.length_b   1.000
_cell.length_c   1.000
_cell.angle_alpha   90.00
_cell.angle_beta   90.00
_cell.angle_gamma   90.00
#
_symmetry.space_group_name_H-M   'P 1'
#
loop_
_entity.id
_entity.type
_entity.pdbx_description
1 polymer ?
#
loop_
_entity_poly.entity_id
_entity_poly.type
_entity_poly.pdbx_seq_one_letter_code
_entity_poly.pdbx_strand_id
1 'polypeptide(L)' 'KLEPGHKKVGVPYGTHAARVNQGGVPSMVFGPGSIAQAHTIDEWLEIDQLLKSEEVYYQFCANAGNQQ' A
#
# COMPACT_ATOMS: atom_id res chain seq x y z
N LYS A 1 -7.17 -9.37 -17.66
CA LYS A 1 -7.65 -8.07 -18.20
C LYS A 1 -8.20 -7.32 -16.99
N LEU A 2 -7.76 -6.11 -16.67
CA LEU A 2 -8.28 -5.40 -15.49
C LEU A 2 -9.78 -5.12 -15.70
N GLU A 3 -10.59 -5.30 -14.67
CA GLU A 3 -12.02 -4.97 -14.69
C GLU A 3 -12.25 -3.49 -15.07
N PRO A 4 -13.39 -3.15 -15.71
CA PRO A 4 -13.70 -1.77 -16.09
C PRO A 4 -13.72 -0.86 -14.86
N GLY A 5 -12.80 0.11 -14.79
CA GLY A 5 -12.70 1.08 -13.69
C GLY A 5 -11.28 1.26 -13.13
N HIS A 6 -10.37 0.30 -13.36
CA HIS A 6 -8.99 0.43 -12.90
C HIS A 6 -8.07 1.00 -13.98
N LYS A 7 -7.50 2.18 -13.73
CA LYS A 7 -6.53 2.83 -14.60
C LYS A 7 -5.11 2.60 -14.07
N LYS A 8 -4.20 2.12 -14.92
CA LYS A 8 -2.77 2.09 -14.61
C LYS A 8 -2.21 3.52 -14.71
N VAL A 9 -1.61 4.00 -13.65
CA VAL A 9 -1.00 5.33 -13.58
C VAL A 9 0.44 5.18 -13.08
N GLY A 10 1.38 5.77 -13.79
CA GLY A 10 2.76 5.85 -13.33
C GLY A 10 2.89 6.91 -12.24
N VAL A 11 3.80 6.68 -11.29
CA VAL A 11 4.04 7.58 -10.17
C VAL A 11 5.53 7.92 -10.06
N PRO A 12 5.91 9.15 -9.65
CA PRO A 12 7.30 9.60 -9.66
C PRO A 12 8.06 9.21 -8.37
N TYR A 13 7.87 7.98 -7.87
CA TYR A 13 8.57 7.49 -6.68
C TYR A 13 8.88 5.99 -6.79
N GLY A 14 9.97 5.58 -6.14
CA GLY A 14 10.42 4.20 -6.07
C GLY A 14 10.00 3.52 -4.77
N THR A 15 9.83 2.19 -4.82
CA THR A 15 9.62 1.36 -3.62
C THR A 15 10.35 0.04 -3.79
N HIS A 16 10.56 -0.69 -2.68
CA HIS A 16 11.13 -2.03 -2.73
C HIS A 16 10.26 -3.05 -3.47
N ALA A 17 8.94 -2.81 -3.59
CA ALA A 17 8.00 -3.73 -4.23
C ALA A 17 8.39 -4.05 -5.68
N ALA A 18 8.96 -3.10 -6.42
CA ALA A 18 9.43 -3.36 -7.78
C ALA A 18 10.56 -4.41 -7.82
N ARG A 19 11.50 -4.34 -6.87
CA ARG A 19 12.64 -5.27 -6.76
C ARG A 19 12.21 -6.63 -6.21
N VAL A 20 11.33 -6.64 -5.21
CA VAL A 20 10.77 -7.89 -4.65
C VAL A 20 9.96 -8.63 -5.74
N ASN A 21 9.15 -7.91 -6.52
CA ASN A 21 8.44 -8.48 -7.66
C ASN A 21 9.38 -9.00 -8.76
N GLN A 22 10.48 -8.30 -9.03
CA GLN A 22 11.52 -8.79 -9.95
C GLN A 22 12.13 -10.13 -9.47
N GLY A 23 12.16 -10.37 -8.16
CA GLY A 23 12.58 -11.64 -7.56
C GLY A 23 11.53 -12.76 -7.61
N GLY A 24 10.37 -12.54 -8.23
CA GLY A 24 9.31 -13.55 -8.40
C GLY A 24 8.26 -13.58 -7.28
N VAL A 25 8.32 -12.67 -6.32
CA VAL A 25 7.33 -12.57 -5.23
C VAL A 25 6.32 -11.45 -5.54
N PRO A 26 5.03 -11.76 -5.79
CA PRO A 26 4.01 -10.75 -6.01
C PRO A 26 3.99 -9.73 -4.87
N SER A 27 4.11 -8.45 -5.21
CA SER A 27 4.32 -7.39 -4.22
C SER A 27 3.33 -6.25 -4.42
N MET A 28 2.88 -5.68 -3.30
CA MET A 28 2.03 -4.51 -3.25
C MET A 28 2.66 -3.46 -2.33
N VAL A 29 2.49 -2.18 -2.67
CA VAL A 29 2.74 -1.06 -1.76
C VAL A 29 1.40 -0.60 -1.25
N PHE A 30 1.20 -0.63 0.06
CA PHE A 30 -0.02 -0.22 0.71
C PHE A 30 0.33 0.42 2.05
N GLY A 31 -0.42 1.45 2.44
CA GLY A 31 -0.24 2.19 3.67
C GLY A 31 -0.99 3.52 3.63
N PRO A 32 -1.16 4.19 4.78
CA PRO A 32 -1.90 5.43 4.88
C PRO A 32 -1.02 6.63 4.50
N GLY A 33 -1.63 7.83 4.44
CA GLY A 33 -0.94 9.07 4.11
C GLY A 33 -0.92 9.41 2.62
N SER A 34 -0.17 10.45 2.28
CA SER A 34 -0.05 10.96 0.92
C SER A 34 1.41 11.19 0.55
N ILE A 35 1.81 10.67 -0.62
CA ILE A 35 3.16 10.90 -1.14
C ILE A 35 3.44 12.38 -1.40
N ALA A 36 2.40 13.18 -1.65
CA ALA A 36 2.56 14.62 -1.88
C ALA A 36 3.06 15.36 -0.62
N GLN A 37 2.94 14.74 0.55
CA GLN A 37 3.35 15.29 1.85
C GLN A 37 4.57 14.56 2.44
N ALA A 38 4.93 13.40 1.90
CA ALA A 38 6.13 12.68 2.32
C ALA A 38 7.39 13.50 2.00
N HIS A 39 8.40 13.42 2.87
CA HIS A 39 9.66 14.17 2.79
C HIS A 39 9.50 15.69 2.75
N THR A 40 8.42 16.21 3.33
CA THR A 40 8.27 17.65 3.58
C THR A 40 8.72 18.01 5.00
N ILE A 41 8.94 19.29 5.28
CA ILE A 41 9.32 19.74 6.64
C ILE A 41 8.22 19.45 7.67
N ASP A 42 6.97 19.52 7.23
CA ASP A 42 5.78 19.27 8.03
C ASP A 42 5.14 17.93 7.62
N GLU A 43 5.94 16.85 7.59
CA GLU A 43 5.40 15.52 7.33
C GLU A 43 4.59 15.03 8.55
N TRP A 44 3.33 14.65 8.33
CA TRP A 44 2.43 14.16 9.37
C TRP A 44 1.46 13.07 8.84
N LEU A 45 0.68 12.45 9.72
CA LEU A 45 -0.36 11.49 9.32
C LEU A 45 -1.59 11.66 10.22
N GLU A 46 -2.79 11.65 9.62
CA GLU A 46 -4.03 11.66 10.41
C GLU A 46 -4.12 10.39 11.26
N ILE A 47 -4.45 10.56 12.55
CA ILE A 47 -4.58 9.44 13.49
C ILE A 47 -5.63 8.43 13.00
N ASP A 48 -6.74 8.91 12.45
CA ASP A 48 -7.79 8.04 11.92
C ASP A 48 -7.32 7.21 10.71
N GLN A 49 -6.41 7.75 9.89
CA GLN A 49 -5.83 6.98 8.79
C GLN A 49 -4.87 5.90 9.30
N LEU A 50 -4.11 6.20 10.35
CA LEU A 50 -3.24 5.23 11.01
C LEU A 50 -4.07 4.05 11.56
N LEU A 51 -5.09 4.35 12.36
CA LEU A 51 -5.97 3.35 12.96
C LEU A 51 -6.66 2.49 11.90
N LYS A 52 -7.14 3.13 10.81
CA LYS A 52 -7.74 2.39 9.70
C LYS A 52 -6.74 1.45 9.00
N SER A 53 -5.51 1.90 8.78
CA SER A 53 -4.50 1.06 8.14
C SER A 53 -4.08 -0.11 9.04
N GLU A 54 -4.01 0.12 10.35
CA GLU A 54 -3.71 -0.92 11.35
C GLU A 54 -4.76 -2.03 11.31
N GLU A 55 -6.05 -1.68 11.31
CA GLU A 55 -7.14 -2.66 11.15
C GLU A 55 -7.02 -3.46 9.84
N VAL A 56 -6.67 -2.81 8.72
CA VAL A 56 -6.47 -3.53 7.45
C VAL A 56 -5.33 -4.54 7.54
N TYR A 57 -4.19 -4.19 8.16
CA TYR A 57 -3.10 -5.13 8.37
C TYR A 57 -3.50 -6.27 9.32
N TYR A 58 -4.22 -5.96 10.40
CA TYR A 58 -4.73 -6.96 11.32
C TYR A 58 -5.60 -7.99 10.59
N GLN A 59 -6.62 -7.51 9.85
CA GLN A 59 -7.51 -8.39 9.09
C GLN A 59 -6.79 -9.17 8.01
N PHE A 60 -5.83 -8.55 7.31
CA PHE A 60 -5.04 -9.25 6.29
C PHE A 60 -4.26 -10.42 6.90
N CYS A 61 -3.56 -10.20 8.01
CA CYS A 61 -2.79 -11.24 8.68
C CYS A 61 -3.66 -12.29 9.37
N ALA A 62 -4.73 -11.87 10.06
CA ALA A 62 -5.63 -12.76 10.77
C ALA A 62 -6.41 -13.68 9.83
N ASN A 63 -6.73 -13.20 8.63
CA ASN A 63 -7.50 -13.97 7.65
C ASN A 63 -6.65 -14.63 6.55
N ALA A 64 -5.33 -14.41 6.53
CA ALA A 64 -4.43 -14.97 5.53
C ALA A 64 -4.45 -16.50 5.44
N GLY A 65 -4.88 -17.20 6.52
CA GLY A 65 -5.03 -18.66 6.56
C GLY A 65 -6.47 -19.17 6.36
N ASN A 66 -7.47 -18.28 6.28
CA ASN A 66 -8.89 -18.65 6.27
C ASN A 66 -9.51 -18.66 4.86
N GLN A 67 -8.70 -18.56 3.82
CA GLN A 67 -9.16 -18.69 2.43
C GLN A 67 -9.31 -20.18 2.08
N GLN A 68 -10.47 -20.76 2.46
CA GLN A 68 -11.06 -21.90 1.76
C GLN A 68 -11.93 -21.40 0.61
#